data_AF-A0A353CZE3-F1
#
_entry.id   AF-A0A353CZE3-F1
#
_cell.length_a   1.000
_cell.length_b   1.000
_cell.length_c   1.000
_cell.angle_alpha   90.00
_cell.angle_beta   90.00
_cell.angle_gamma   90.00
#
_symmetry.space_group_name_H-M   'P 1'
#
loop_
_entity.id
_entity.type
_entity.pdbx_description
1 polymer ?
#
loop_
_entity_poly.entity_id
_entity_poly.type
_entity_poly.pdbx_seq_one_letter_code
_entity_poly.pdbx_strand_id
1 'polypeptide(L)'
;GSESNLIDNNFWKELNEQRLAFFSSDAPLYRVNVPVTSRLPEQAGRWLVDWAGQQRWLYSSMSLDEVQLMAAAEGGNACAFRNGNRTNDVFQTLPAPLMAIERRIKQVLDPEHILNPGRMYKDL
;
A
#
# COMPACT_ATOMS: atom_id res chain seq x y z
N GLY A 1 -27.67 18.31 -24.63
CA GLY A 1 -27.71 17.08 -23.81
C GLY A 1 -26.54 17.14 -22.86
N SER A 2 -26.81 17.48 -21.61
CA SER A 2 -25.83 17.64 -20.55
C SER A 2 -25.55 16.28 -19.91
N GLU A 3 -24.54 15.56 -20.40
CA GLU A 3 -24.03 14.33 -19.76
C GLU A 3 -23.09 14.72 -18.62
N SER A 4 -23.69 15.15 -17.50
CA SER A 4 -22.99 15.46 -16.27
C SER A 4 -22.41 14.18 -15.65
N ASN A 5 -21.13 13.95 -15.91
CA ASN A 5 -20.06 13.73 -14.93
C ASN A 5 -20.48 13.28 -13.50
N LEU A 6 -21.16 12.15 -13.40
CA LEU A 6 -21.31 11.41 -12.15
C LEU A 6 -20.36 10.23 -12.24
N ILE A 7 -19.11 10.41 -11.82
CA ILE A 7 -18.37 9.26 -11.29
C ILE A 7 -19.19 8.83 -10.08
N ASP A 8 -19.97 7.78 -10.29
CA ASP A 8 -21.00 7.29 -9.39
C ASP A 8 -20.39 7.15 -7.99
N ASN A 9 -21.03 7.71 -6.95
CA ASN A 9 -20.56 7.55 -5.56
C ASN A 9 -20.35 6.07 -5.20
N ASN A 10 -21.06 5.19 -5.91
CA ASN A 10 -20.93 3.74 -5.79
C ASN A 10 -19.55 3.22 -6.21
N PHE A 11 -18.92 3.77 -7.25
CA PHE A 11 -17.59 3.34 -7.70
C PHE A 11 -16.54 3.55 -6.60
N TRP A 12 -16.47 4.75 -6.03
CA TRP A 12 -15.52 5.07 -4.95
C TRP A 12 -15.80 4.26 -3.69
N LYS A 13 -17.08 4.01 -3.39
CA LYS A 13 -17.46 3.11 -2.29
C LYS A 13 -16.95 1.69 -2.54
N GLU A 14 -17.18 1.14 -3.73
CA GLU A 14 -16.72 -0.20 -4.09
C GLU A 14 -15.20 -0.32 -4.15
N LEU A 15 -14.50 0.73 -4.60
CA LEU A 15 -13.03 0.79 -4.56
C LEU A 15 -12.52 0.75 -3.12
N ASN A 16 -13.05 1.62 -2.24
CA ASN A 16 -12.67 1.69 -0.84
C ASN A 16 -12.97 0.40 -0.07
N GLU A 17 -14.13 -0.21 -0.34
CA GLU A 17 -14.57 -1.47 0.27
C GLU A 17 -13.95 -2.72 -0.40
N GLN A 18 -13.07 -2.54 -1.40
CA GLN A 18 -12.44 -3.60 -2.20
C GLN A 18 -13.44 -4.60 -2.81
N ARG A 19 -14.57 -4.08 -3.33
CA ARG A 19 -15.66 -4.85 -3.95
C ARG A 19 -15.66 -4.82 -5.48
N LEU A 20 -14.84 -3.98 -6.09
CA LEU A 20 -14.68 -3.98 -7.56
C LEU A 20 -14.26 -5.36 -8.07
N ALA A 21 -14.65 -5.70 -9.29
CA ALA A 21 -14.29 -6.95 -9.96
C ALA A 21 -12.78 -7.21 -9.98
N PHE A 22 -11.96 -6.15 -9.99
CA PHE A 22 -10.50 -6.23 -9.84
C PHE A 22 -10.08 -7.05 -8.61
N PHE A 23 -10.78 -6.92 -7.48
CA PHE A 23 -10.45 -7.57 -6.20
C PHE A 23 -10.92 -9.02 -6.06
N SER A 24 -11.49 -9.62 -7.12
CA SER A 24 -12.06 -10.98 -7.08
C SER A 24 -11.05 -12.09 -7.41
N SER A 25 -9.74 -11.81 -7.32
CA SER A 25 -8.66 -12.76 -7.64
C SER A 25 -8.00 -13.25 -6.36
N ASP A 26 -7.61 -14.53 -6.34
CA ASP A 26 -6.85 -15.12 -5.24
C ASP A 26 -5.34 -14.91 -5.36
N ALA A 27 -4.85 -14.27 -6.42
CA ALA A 27 -3.44 -13.96 -6.59
C ALA A 27 -2.90 -13.02 -5.49
N PRO A 28 -1.57 -13.03 -5.22
CA PRO A 28 -0.96 -12.07 -4.31
C PRO A 28 -1.27 -10.63 -4.71
N LEU A 29 -1.86 -9.88 -3.78
CA LEU A 29 -2.24 -8.49 -3.95
C LEU A 29 -1.35 -7.61 -3.08
N TYR A 30 -0.69 -6.66 -3.73
CA TYR A 30 0.19 -5.68 -3.10
C TYR A 30 -0.44 -4.30 -3.14
N ARG A 31 -0.20 -3.53 -2.08
CA ARG A 31 -0.48 -2.09 -2.05
C ARG A 31 0.82 -1.34 -2.24
N VAL A 32 0.87 -0.47 -3.24
CA VAL A 32 2.07 0.26 -3.66
C VAL A 32 1.80 1.75 -3.58
N ASN A 33 2.65 2.49 -2.86
CA ASN A 33 2.62 3.94 -2.78
C ASN A 33 3.92 4.48 -3.36
N VAL A 34 3.85 5.11 -4.53
CA VAL A 34 4.98 5.76 -5.22
C VAL A 34 4.48 7.11 -5.77
N PRO A 35 5.37 8.10 -6.06
CA PRO A 35 4.97 9.37 -6.65
C PRO A 35 3.99 9.20 -7.83
N VAL A 36 3.05 10.14 -8.02
CA VAL A 36 2.06 10.06 -9.12
C VAL A 36 2.72 9.94 -10.50
N THR A 37 3.92 10.50 -10.65
CA THR A 37 4.72 10.48 -11.89
C THR A 37 5.44 9.16 -12.15
N SER A 38 5.48 8.24 -11.19
CA SER A 38 6.14 6.94 -11.32
C SER A 38 5.42 6.03 -12.31
N ARG A 39 6.21 5.25 -13.04
CA ARG A 39 5.71 4.34 -14.09
C ARG A 39 5.07 3.10 -13.49
N LEU A 40 4.10 2.52 -14.21
CA LEU A 40 3.47 1.24 -13.89
C LEU A 40 3.91 0.20 -14.91
N PRO A 41 5.00 -0.54 -14.64
CA PRO A 41 5.47 -1.54 -15.58
C PRO A 41 4.40 -2.62 -15.75
N GLU A 42 3.93 -2.80 -16.98
CA GLU A 42 2.94 -3.82 -17.33
C GLU A 42 3.46 -5.24 -17.02
N GLN A 43 4.78 -5.43 -17.10
CA GLN A 43 5.44 -6.69 -16.81
C GLN A 43 5.38 -7.05 -15.32
N ALA A 44 5.14 -6.08 -14.42
CA ALA A 44 4.93 -6.37 -13.01
C ALA A 44 3.58 -7.03 -12.73
N GLY A 45 2.61 -6.90 -13.64
CA GLY A 45 1.31 -7.53 -13.53
C GLY A 45 0.16 -6.53 -13.67
N ARG A 46 -0.95 -6.83 -13.00
CA ARG A 46 -2.20 -6.09 -13.20
C ARG A 46 -2.37 -4.98 -12.16
N TRP A 47 -2.45 -3.76 -12.64
CA TRP A 47 -2.56 -2.56 -11.83
C TRP A 47 -4.00 -2.03 -11.72
N LEU A 48 -4.33 -1.46 -10.58
CA LEU A 48 -5.47 -0.56 -10.39
C LEU A 48 -4.98 0.67 -9.63
N VAL A 49 -5.27 1.85 -10.17
CA VAL A 49 -4.88 3.12 -9.56
C VAL A 49 -6.01 3.61 -8.64
N ASP A 50 -5.64 4.10 -7.47
CA ASP A 50 -6.53 4.58 -6.43
C ASP A 50 -6.01 5.94 -5.88
N TRP A 51 -6.85 6.68 -5.16
CA TRP A 51 -6.52 7.95 -4.48
C TRP A 51 -5.65 8.90 -5.30
N ALA A 52 -6.15 9.36 -6.45
CA ALA A 52 -5.44 10.30 -7.35
C ALA A 52 -4.03 9.85 -7.77
N GLY A 53 -3.74 8.55 -7.78
CA GLY A 53 -2.43 8.01 -8.16
C GLY A 53 -1.47 7.81 -7.00
N GLN A 54 -1.81 8.24 -5.78
CA GLN A 54 -0.94 8.08 -4.62
C GLN A 54 -0.92 6.64 -4.10
N GLN A 55 -2.02 5.90 -4.28
CA GLN A 55 -2.14 4.50 -3.94
C GLN A 55 -2.39 3.68 -5.20
N ARG A 56 -1.75 2.52 -5.30
CA ARG A 56 -1.95 1.60 -6.42
C ARG A 56 -2.04 0.17 -5.89
N TRP A 57 -2.89 -0.61 -6.52
CA TRP A 57 -3.08 -2.02 -6.25
C TRP A 57 -2.42 -2.83 -7.36
N LEU A 58 -1.62 -3.83 -6.99
CA LEU A 58 -0.90 -4.68 -7.92
C LEU A 58 -1.18 -6.15 -7.63
N TYR A 59 -1.72 -6.87 -8.61
CA TYR A 59 -1.58 -8.33 -8.66
C TYR A 59 -0.30 -8.69 -9.40
N SER A 60 0.58 -9.46 -8.75
CA SER A 60 1.85 -9.87 -9.33
C SER A 60 2.21 -11.30 -8.90
N SER A 61 2.99 -11.99 -9.73
CA SER A 61 3.70 -13.21 -9.37
C SER A 61 5.07 -12.94 -8.72
N MET A 62 5.52 -11.68 -8.70
CA MET A 62 6.75 -11.27 -8.02
C MET A 62 6.63 -11.52 -6.51
N SER A 63 7.76 -11.83 -5.88
CA SER A 63 7.86 -11.87 -4.42
C SER A 63 7.65 -10.48 -3.80
N LEU A 64 7.30 -10.44 -2.51
CA LEU A 64 7.14 -9.16 -1.79
C LEU A 64 8.41 -8.30 -1.87
N ASP A 65 9.58 -8.92 -1.73
CA ASP A 65 10.87 -8.23 -1.73
C ASP A 65 11.15 -7.56 -3.11
N GLU A 66 10.82 -8.24 -4.21
CA GLU A 66 10.93 -7.68 -5.57
C GLU A 66 9.99 -6.48 -5.77
N VAL A 67 8.74 -6.58 -5.31
CA VAL A 67 7.77 -5.48 -5.39
C VAL A 67 8.21 -4.30 -4.52
N GLN A 68 8.77 -4.57 -3.34
CA GLN A 68 9.33 -3.56 -2.45
C GLN A 68 10.54 -2.86 -3.07
N LEU A 69 11.45 -3.59 -3.70
CA LEU A 69 12.60 -3.03 -4.40
C LEU A 69 12.16 -2.14 -5.57
N MET A 70 11.18 -2.60 -6.35
CA MET A 70 10.59 -1.83 -7.45
C MET A 70 9.95 -0.53 -6.95
N ALA A 71 9.18 -0.57 -5.87
CA ALA A 71 8.59 0.64 -5.29
C ALA A 71 9.66 1.58 -4.71
N ALA A 72 10.69 1.04 -4.06
CA ALA A 72 11.78 1.81 -3.48
C ALA A 72 12.63 2.53 -4.54
N ALA A 73 12.83 1.90 -5.71
CA ALA A 73 13.52 2.52 -6.84
C ALA A 73 12.82 3.79 -7.36
N GLU A 74 11.50 3.88 -7.15
CA GLU A 74 10.66 5.04 -7.46
C GLU A 74 10.47 5.99 -6.27
N GLY A 75 11.18 5.76 -5.15
CA GLY A 75 11.07 6.58 -3.93
C GLY A 75 9.81 6.30 -3.11
N GLY A 76 9.18 5.14 -3.28
CA GLY A 76 7.98 4.72 -2.58
C GLY A 76 8.12 3.44 -1.77
N ASN A 77 6.98 2.85 -1.40
CA ASN A 77 6.90 1.63 -0.61
C ASN A 77 5.84 0.67 -1.15
N ALA A 78 5.97 -0.60 -0.79
CA ALA A 78 4.97 -1.61 -1.06
C ALA A 78 4.79 -2.56 0.13
N CYS A 79 3.57 -3.06 0.32
CA CYS A 79 3.27 -4.09 1.31
C CYS A 79 2.29 -5.14 0.77
N ALA A 80 2.39 -6.36 1.31
CA ALA A 80 1.44 -7.43 1.01
C ALA A 80 0.08 -7.12 1.66
N PHE A 81 -0.98 -7.11 0.85
CA PHE A 81 -2.33 -6.80 1.31
C PHE A 81 -3.21 -8.04 1.47
N ARG A 82 -3.26 -8.93 0.48
CA ARG A 82 -3.96 -10.24 0.51
C ARG A 82 -3.15 -11.29 -0.22
N ASN A 83 -3.22 -12.54 0.23
CA ASN A 83 -2.63 -13.74 -0.40
C ASN A 83 -1.13 -13.69 -0.76
N GLY A 84 -0.42 -12.61 -0.41
CA GLY A 84 1.04 -12.53 -0.44
C GLY A 84 1.65 -13.02 0.87
N ASN A 85 2.92 -13.41 0.83
CA ASN A 85 3.63 -13.81 2.02
C ASN A 85 3.82 -12.61 2.96
N ARG A 86 3.12 -12.62 4.11
CA ARG A 86 3.11 -11.53 5.11
C ARG A 86 4.20 -11.71 6.19
N THR A 87 5.06 -12.72 6.07
CA THR A 87 6.02 -13.07 7.13
C THR A 87 7.30 -12.24 7.09
N ASN A 88 7.58 -11.51 6.01
CA ASN A 88 8.64 -10.48 5.99
C ASN A 88 8.07 -9.18 6.55
N ASP A 89 8.82 -8.58 7.47
CA ASP A 89 8.40 -7.49 8.36
C ASP A 89 7.53 -6.44 7.65
N VAL A 90 6.42 -6.11 8.33
CA VAL A 90 5.29 -5.31 7.83
C VAL A 90 5.69 -3.89 7.42
N PHE A 91 6.94 -3.50 7.67
CA PHE A 91 7.51 -2.21 7.33
C PHE A 91 8.92 -2.42 6.80
N GLN A 92 9.22 -1.81 5.64
CA GLN A 92 10.61 -1.64 5.22
C GLN A 92 11.37 -0.98 6.38
N THR A 93 12.59 -1.43 6.66
CA THR A 93 13.45 -0.80 7.67
C THR A 93 13.62 0.67 7.33
N LEU A 94 12.96 1.56 8.07
CA LEU A 94 13.12 2.98 7.86
C LEU A 94 14.57 3.38 8.17
N PRO A 95 15.18 4.27 7.36
CA PRO A 95 16.47 4.85 7.70
C PRO A 95 16.43 5.40 9.13
N ALA A 96 17.49 5.19 9.91
CA ALA A 96 17.51 5.50 11.34
C ALA A 96 16.99 6.91 11.74
N PRO A 97 17.19 7.98 10.95
CA PRO A 97 16.62 9.30 11.26
C PRO A 97 15.09 9.35 11.21
N LEU A 98 14.47 8.63 10.28
CA LEU A 98 13.01 8.56 10.15
C LEU A 98 12.37 7.75 11.28
N MET A 99 13.02 6.67 11.70
CA MET A 99 12.59 5.88 12.85
C MET A 99 12.53 6.72 14.14
N ALA A 100 13.48 7.64 14.35
CA ALA A 100 13.46 8.54 15.50
C ALA A 100 12.25 9.50 15.50
N ILE A 101 11.82 9.94 14.31
CA ILE A 101 10.62 10.79 14.15
C ILE A 101 9.36 9.96 14.39
N GLU A 102 9.25 8.77 13.80
CA GLU A 102 8.11 7.87 14.02
C GLU A 102 7.92 7.52 15.49
N ARG A 103 9.01 7.25 16.22
CA ARG A 103 8.95 6.99 17.67
C ARG A 103 8.39 8.17 18.44
N ARG A 104 8.83 9.40 18.14
CA ARG A 104 8.31 10.62 18.79
C ARG A 104 6.82 10.82 18.50
N ILE A 105 6.41 10.59 17.25
CA ILE A 105 5.00 10.67 16.85
C ILE A 105 4.16 9.61 17.59
N LYS A 106 4.62 8.36 17.66
CA LYS A 106 3.92 7.27 18.39
C LYS A 106 3.80 7.58 19.88
N GLN A 107 4.85 8.13 20.52
CA GLN A 107 4.82 8.49 21.94
C GLN A 107 3.80 9.59 22.27
N VAL A 108 3.61 10.55 21.36
CA VAL A 108 2.61 11.62 21.56
C VAL A 108 1.18 11.12 21.32
N LEU A 109 1.00 10.27 20.30
CA LEU A 109 -0.33 9.80 19.90
C LEU A 109 -0.83 8.58 20.69
N ASP A 110 0.07 7.76 21.22
CA ASP A 110 -0.24 6.51 21.91
C ASP A 110 0.71 6.29 23.11
N PRO A 111 0.64 7.15 24.14
CA PRO A 111 1.51 7.06 25.32
C PRO A 111 1.28 5.77 26.13
N GLU A 112 0.06 5.22 26.09
CA GLU A 112 -0.33 4.00 26.78
C GLU A 112 -0.13 2.73 25.92
N HIS A 113 0.44 2.85 24.72
CA HIS A 113 0.75 1.74 23.80
C HIS A 113 -0.43 0.83 23.42
N ILE A 114 -1.63 1.40 23.28
CA ILE A 114 -2.87 0.69 22.97
C ILE A 114 -2.97 0.36 21.47
N LEU A 115 -2.36 1.16 20.59
CA LEU A 115 -2.47 1.01 19.13
C LEU A 115 -1.35 0.13 18.54
N ASN A 116 -1.74 -1.00 17.96
CA ASN A 116 -0.87 -1.95 17.24
C ASN A 116 0.37 -2.44 18.05
N PRO A 117 0.18 -3.00 19.26
CA PRO A 117 1.29 -3.53 20.05
C PRO A 117 2.04 -4.63 19.29
N GLY A 118 3.38 -4.55 19.27
CA GLY A 118 4.27 -5.55 18.65
C GLY A 118 4.23 -5.65 17.11
N ARG A 119 3.48 -4.79 16.41
CA ARG A 119 3.30 -4.86 14.94
C ARG A 119 4.13 -3.88 14.12
N MET A 120 4.70 -2.84 14.73
CA MET A 120 5.47 -1.81 14.02
C MET A 120 6.98 -2.05 14.07
N TYR A 121 7.53 -2.38 15.24
CA TYR A 121 8.93 -2.77 15.41
C TYR A 121 8.99 -3.79 16.55
N LYS A 122 9.77 -4.86 16.38
CA LYS A 122 9.88 -5.94 17.37
C LYS A 122 10.56 -5.53 18.69
N ASP A 123 11.08 -4.30 18.76
CA ASP A 123 11.82 -3.76 19.92
C ASP A 123 11.18 -2.48 20.50
N LEU A 124 9.85 -2.36 20.42
CA LEU A 124 9.07 -1.36 21.16
C LEU A 124 8.10 -2.04 22.13
#